data_AF-A0AAD6CXV5-F1
#
_entry.id   AF-A0AAD6CXV5-F1
#
_cell.length_a   1.000
_cell.length_b   1.000
_cell.length_c   1.000
_cell.angle_alpha   90.00
_cell.angle_beta   90.00
_cell.angle_gamma   90.00
#
_symmetry.space_group_name_H-M   'P 1'
#
loop_
_entity.id
_entity.type
_entity.pdbx_description
1 polymer ?
#
loop_
_entity_poly.entity_id
_entity_poly.type
_entity_poly.pdbx_seq_one_letter_code
_entity_poly.pdbx_strand_id
1 'polypeptide(L)'
;MPWLSMLDWLEPTSENEASYAPWLTALLPSVTTGFSEASSLKSISSPVLSKRGEELVAQLSETHQAMALRNATYLPEFDISLAESVFTVTNLEYFLGVYAYSIRSYHPILHIPTFSYEQVSLPLFLAIILLGALYSPPMDHAVSARLFFHISEEYIFNHPTFRQLLLGSNTPKEPIIETIEILQAALTILVIQSSINNQSTRRRIRVEKNPLFNAAVRLSGVLRMKHRISMTDYTAKDWALFVHHESCIR
;
A
#
# COMPACT_ATOMS: atom_id res chain seq x y z
N MET A 1 10.57 28.06 14.55
CA MET A 1 11.42 27.37 13.56
C MET A 1 10.53 26.87 12.44
N PRO A 2 10.80 27.21 11.17
CA PRO A 2 9.82 27.08 10.10
C PRO A 2 9.86 25.67 9.50
N TRP A 3 8.71 25.01 9.51
CA TRP A 3 8.43 23.70 8.92
C TRP A 3 8.61 23.64 7.38
N LEU A 4 8.90 24.78 6.75
CA LEU A 4 9.13 24.91 5.31
C LEU A 4 10.47 24.30 4.85
N SER A 5 11.50 24.26 5.70
CA SER A 5 12.82 23.71 5.35
C SER A 5 12.88 22.18 5.22
N MET A 6 11.84 21.46 5.66
CA MET A 6 11.77 20.00 5.52
C MET A 6 11.23 19.58 4.15
N LEU A 7 10.62 20.50 3.39
CA LEU A 7 10.17 20.27 2.01
C LEU A 7 11.24 20.56 0.95
N ASP A 8 12.29 21.34 1.27
CA ASP A 8 13.37 21.62 0.32
C ASP A 8 14.19 20.36 -0.05
N TRP A 9 14.13 19.32 0.78
CA TRP A 9 14.74 18.00 0.49
C TRP A 9 13.97 17.17 -0.55
N LEU A 10 12.82 17.66 -1.03
CA LEU A 10 12.00 17.02 -2.06
C LEU A 10 12.14 17.68 -3.45
N GLU A 11 12.89 18.76 -3.58
CA GLU A 11 13.13 19.33 -4.92
C GLU A 11 14.19 18.49 -5.68
N PRO A 12 13.92 18.13 -6.95
CA PRO A 12 14.82 17.30 -7.71
C PRO A 12 16.12 18.06 -8.00
N THR A 13 17.24 17.58 -7.45
CA THR A 13 18.56 17.93 -7.99
C THR A 13 18.75 17.19 -9.31
N SER A 14 19.50 17.79 -10.23
CA SER A 14 19.80 17.23 -11.57
C SER A 14 20.49 15.85 -11.53
N GLU A 15 20.97 15.42 -10.37
CA GLU A 15 21.59 14.11 -10.15
C GLU A 15 20.55 13.00 -9.83
N ASN A 16 19.30 13.35 -9.49
CA ASN A 16 18.24 12.43 -9.06
C ASN A 16 17.23 12.07 -10.18
N GLU A 17 17.43 12.54 -11.41
CA GLU A 17 16.50 12.30 -12.54
C GLU A 17 16.33 10.81 -12.90
N ALA A 18 17.31 9.96 -12.57
CA ALA A 18 17.23 8.51 -12.81
C ALA A 18 16.34 7.77 -11.79
N SER A 19 15.98 8.40 -10.67
CA SER A 19 15.15 7.83 -9.59
C SER A 19 13.75 8.47 -9.55
N TYR A 20 13.33 9.10 -10.64
CA TYR A 20 12.01 9.70 -10.76
C TYR A 20 10.98 8.61 -11.06
N ALA A 21 9.93 8.49 -10.24
CA ALA A 21 8.79 7.65 -10.57
C ALA A 21 8.04 8.32 -11.74
N PRO A 22 8.20 7.88 -13.01
CA PRO A 22 7.75 8.64 -14.17
C PRO A 22 6.22 8.75 -14.24
N TRP A 23 5.55 7.82 -13.56
CA TRP A 23 4.11 7.79 -13.40
C TRP A 23 3.57 8.94 -12.54
N LEU A 24 4.35 9.50 -11.59
CA LEU A 24 3.87 10.57 -10.70
C LEU A 24 3.43 11.81 -11.47
N THR A 25 4.21 12.21 -12.48
CA THR A 25 3.90 13.38 -13.32
C THR A 25 2.66 13.13 -14.19
N ALA A 26 2.41 11.88 -14.59
CA ALA A 26 1.21 11.49 -15.33
C ALA A 26 -0.06 11.49 -14.46
N LEU A 27 0.08 11.38 -13.13
CA LEU A 27 -1.02 11.41 -12.17
C LEU A 27 -1.35 12.82 -11.63
N LEU A 28 -0.61 13.85 -12.04
CA LEU A 28 -0.90 15.24 -11.65
C LEU A 28 -2.09 15.77 -12.46
N PRO A 29 -3.17 16.26 -11.82
CA PRO A 29 -4.02 17.24 -12.47
C PRO A 29 -3.20 18.50 -12.67
N SER A 30 -3.11 19.01 -13.91
CA SER A 30 -2.42 20.26 -14.23
C SER A 30 -2.89 21.36 -13.29
N VAL A 31 -2.00 21.86 -12.42
CA VAL A 31 -2.32 22.93 -11.47
C VAL A 31 -2.33 24.26 -12.22
N THR A 32 -3.37 24.49 -13.01
CA THR A 32 -3.88 25.80 -13.40
C THR A 32 -5.24 25.60 -14.07
N THR A 33 -6.24 26.36 -13.61
CA THR A 33 -7.61 26.52 -14.14
C THR A 33 -8.69 25.62 -13.55
N GLY A 34 -9.86 26.23 -13.33
CA GLY A 34 -10.83 25.90 -12.29
C GLY A 34 -11.66 24.64 -12.48
N PHE A 35 -12.45 24.35 -11.43
CA PHE A 35 -13.50 23.34 -11.42
C PHE A 35 -14.54 23.60 -12.52
N SER A 36 -14.37 23.01 -13.71
CA SER A 36 -15.44 22.62 -14.63
C SER A 36 -14.88 21.71 -15.72
N GLU A 37 -15.58 20.59 -15.93
CA GLU A 37 -15.60 19.69 -17.09
C GLU A 37 -14.27 19.13 -17.66
N ALA A 38 -14.17 17.81 -17.54
CA ALA A 38 -13.49 16.91 -18.47
C ALA A 38 -12.01 17.20 -18.75
N SER A 39 -11.16 17.16 -17.71
CA SER A 39 -9.75 16.85 -17.91
C SER A 39 -9.60 15.36 -18.21
N SER A 40 -9.71 15.03 -19.49
CA SER A 40 -9.29 13.74 -20.05
C SER A 40 -7.80 13.56 -19.74
N LEU A 41 -7.51 12.91 -18.61
CA LEU A 41 -6.21 12.31 -18.35
C LEU A 41 -5.96 11.38 -19.54
N LYS A 42 -4.95 11.69 -20.35
CA LYS A 42 -4.47 10.76 -21.36
C LYS A 42 -4.06 9.49 -20.62
N SER A 43 -4.98 8.53 -20.58
CA SER A 43 -4.77 7.17 -20.11
C SER A 43 -3.64 6.58 -20.97
N ILE A 44 -2.42 6.73 -20.49
CA ILE A 44 -1.33 5.87 -20.92
C ILE A 44 -1.68 4.53 -20.27
N SER A 45 -2.46 3.72 -20.99
CA SER A 45 -2.82 2.38 -20.54
C SER A 45 -1.53 1.65 -20.24
N SER A 46 -1.18 1.53 -18.96
CA SER A 46 -0.05 0.74 -18.53
C SER A 46 -0.50 -0.72 -18.57
N PRO A 47 0.00 -1.54 -19.51
CA PRO A 47 -0.41 -2.95 -19.59
C PRO A 47 -0.07 -3.70 -18.29
N VAL A 48 0.97 -3.25 -17.59
CA VAL A 48 1.36 -3.75 -16.28
C VAL A 48 0.28 -3.44 -15.24
N LEU A 49 -0.26 -2.22 -15.20
CA LEU A 49 -1.28 -1.85 -14.22
C LEU A 49 -2.61 -2.57 -14.48
N SER A 50 -2.96 -2.80 -15.75
CA SER A 50 -4.12 -3.63 -16.11
C SER A 50 -3.97 -5.04 -15.55
N LYS A 51 -2.82 -5.67 -15.82
CA LYS A 51 -2.50 -7.00 -15.29
C LYS A 51 -2.54 -7.03 -13.75
N ARG A 52 -2.01 -6.00 -13.08
CA ARG A 52 -2.10 -5.87 -11.62
C ARG A 52 -3.55 -5.80 -11.14
N GLY A 53 -4.42 -5.05 -11.81
CA GLY A 53 -5.85 -5.00 -11.50
C GLY A 53 -6.52 -6.37 -11.61
N GLU A 54 -6.22 -7.11 -12.67
CA GLU A 54 -6.70 -8.49 -12.87
C GLU A 54 -6.18 -9.45 -11.76
N GLU A 55 -4.89 -9.35 -11.41
CA GLU A 55 -4.30 -10.10 -10.31
C GLU A 55 -5.00 -9.82 -8.97
N LEU A 56 -5.34 -8.56 -8.69
CA LEU A 56 -6.08 -8.18 -7.49
C LEU A 56 -7.48 -8.81 -7.44
N VAL A 57 -8.23 -8.72 -8.54
CA VAL A 57 -9.58 -9.32 -8.63
C VAL A 57 -9.51 -10.82 -8.43
N ALA A 58 -8.55 -11.50 -9.08
CA ALA A 58 -8.35 -12.94 -8.94
C ALA A 58 -8.04 -13.35 -7.50
N GLN A 59 -7.11 -12.65 -6.83
CA GLN A 59 -6.73 -12.95 -5.45
C GLN A 59 -7.86 -12.68 -4.44
N LEU A 60 -8.64 -11.61 -4.64
CA LEU A 60 -9.81 -11.33 -3.80
C LEU A 60 -10.91 -12.39 -3.97
N SER A 61 -11.14 -12.83 -5.21
CA SER A 61 -12.09 -13.91 -5.52
C SER A 61 -11.66 -15.23 -4.87
N GLU A 62 -10.39 -15.61 -4.99
CA GLU A 62 -9.82 -16.81 -4.36
C GLU A 62 -9.92 -16.72 -2.83
N THR A 63 -9.61 -15.56 -2.25
CA THR A 63 -9.72 -15.33 -0.80
C THR A 63 -11.17 -15.49 -0.33
N HIS A 64 -12.14 -14.91 -1.06
CA HIS A 64 -13.56 -15.05 -0.73
C HIS A 64 -14.02 -16.51 -0.79
N GLN A 65 -13.61 -17.27 -1.82
CA GLN A 65 -13.91 -18.70 -1.91
C GLN A 65 -13.31 -19.49 -0.75
N ALA A 66 -12.07 -19.20 -0.37
CA ALA A 66 -11.41 -19.83 0.77
C ALA A 66 -12.13 -19.50 2.10
N MET A 67 -12.62 -18.27 2.28
CA MET A 67 -13.43 -17.89 3.43
C MET A 67 -14.76 -18.66 3.49
N ALA A 68 -15.42 -18.84 2.35
CA ALA A 68 -16.66 -19.61 2.25
C ALA A 68 -16.43 -21.08 2.63
N LEU A 69 -15.36 -21.71 2.13
CA LEU A 69 -15.01 -23.09 2.45
C LEU A 69 -14.67 -23.32 3.92
N ARG A 70 -14.13 -22.30 4.60
CA ARG A 70 -13.76 -22.36 6.02
C ARG A 70 -14.93 -22.06 6.96
N ASN A 71 -16.14 -21.80 6.44
CA ASN A 71 -17.30 -21.35 7.22
C ASN A 71 -16.93 -20.17 8.14
N ALA A 72 -16.30 -19.13 7.57
CA ALA A 72 -15.91 -17.95 8.33
C ALA A 72 -17.12 -17.36 9.07
N THR A 73 -16.91 -16.90 10.31
CA THR A 73 -17.96 -16.32 11.18
C THR A 73 -18.72 -15.17 10.51
N TYR A 74 -18.05 -14.47 9.59
CA TYR A 74 -18.65 -13.45 8.73
C TYR A 74 -18.08 -13.63 7.32
N LEU A 75 -18.97 -13.82 6.35
CA LEU A 75 -18.63 -13.89 4.93
C LEU A 75 -19.23 -12.65 4.24
N PRO A 76 -18.41 -11.68 3.82
CA PRO A 76 -18.90 -10.52 3.07
C PRO A 76 -19.34 -10.97 1.68
N GLU A 77 -20.34 -10.30 1.11
CA GLU A 77 -20.69 -10.49 -0.30
C GLU A 77 -19.50 -10.08 -1.20
N PHE A 78 -19.23 -10.87 -2.22
CA PHE A 78 -18.22 -10.57 -3.23
C PHE A 78 -18.86 -10.60 -4.62
N ASP A 79 -18.89 -9.43 -5.26
CA ASP A 79 -19.30 -9.27 -6.65
C ASP A 79 -18.05 -9.06 -7.52
N ILE A 80 -17.81 -10.01 -8.42
CA ILE A 80 -16.65 -9.99 -9.32
C ILE A 80 -16.75 -8.85 -10.34
N SER A 81 -17.95 -8.55 -10.86
CA SER A 81 -18.14 -7.47 -11.84
C SER A 81 -17.95 -6.11 -11.17
N LEU A 82 -18.38 -5.97 -9.92
CA LEU A 82 -18.08 -4.79 -9.14
C LEU A 82 -16.58 -4.64 -8.88
N ALA A 83 -15.89 -5.74 -8.56
CA ALA A 83 -14.44 -5.72 -8.37
C ALA A 83 -13.71 -5.27 -9.64
N GLU A 84 -14.07 -5.82 -10.80
CA GLU A 84 -13.52 -5.42 -12.11
C GLU A 84 -13.75 -3.94 -12.41
N SER A 85 -14.94 -3.41 -12.06
CA SER A 85 -15.23 -1.97 -12.22
C SER A 85 -14.44 -1.07 -11.27
N VAL A 86 -14.06 -1.57 -10.09
CA VAL A 86 -13.27 -0.82 -9.10
C VAL A 86 -11.79 -0.85 -9.44
N PHE A 87 -11.23 -2.01 -9.78
CA PHE A 87 -9.80 -2.21 -10.02
C PHE A 87 -9.39 -1.98 -11.49
N THR A 88 -9.98 -0.97 -12.14
CA THR A 88 -9.59 -0.53 -13.47
C THR A 88 -8.29 0.29 -13.44
N VAL A 89 -7.56 0.34 -14.55
CA VAL A 89 -6.31 1.13 -14.67
C VAL A 89 -6.51 2.57 -14.20
N THR A 90 -7.58 3.23 -14.66
CA THR A 90 -7.88 4.63 -14.30
C THR A 90 -8.14 4.82 -12.81
N ASN A 91 -8.87 3.90 -12.17
CA ASN A 91 -9.13 3.99 -10.75
C ASN A 91 -7.87 3.69 -9.93
N LEU A 92 -7.06 2.71 -10.35
CA LEU A 92 -5.79 2.38 -9.70
C LEU A 92 -4.82 3.58 -9.73
N GLU A 93 -4.69 4.21 -10.89
CA GLU A 93 -3.93 5.45 -11.07
C GLU A 93 -4.44 6.55 -10.15
N TYR A 94 -5.76 6.77 -10.14
CA TYR A 94 -6.38 7.78 -9.32
C TYR A 94 -6.13 7.56 -7.81
N PHE A 95 -6.38 6.36 -7.31
CA PHE A 95 -6.21 6.03 -5.90
C PHE A 95 -4.73 6.09 -5.47
N LEU A 96 -3.81 5.64 -6.32
CA LEU A 96 -2.38 5.77 -6.07
C LEU A 96 -1.94 7.24 -6.02
N GLY A 97 -2.49 8.07 -6.90
CA GLY A 97 -2.27 9.52 -6.89
C GLY A 97 -2.74 10.14 -5.58
N VAL A 98 -3.97 9.82 -5.15
CA VAL A 98 -4.50 10.28 -3.85
C VAL A 98 -3.57 9.88 -2.70
N TYR A 99 -3.06 8.65 -2.69
CA TYR A 99 -2.08 8.24 -1.69
C TYR A 99 -0.80 9.09 -1.73
N ALA A 100 -0.19 9.24 -2.91
CA ALA A 100 1.10 9.93 -3.07
C ALA A 100 1.03 11.41 -2.65
N TYR A 101 -0.08 12.09 -2.96
CA TYR A 101 -0.24 13.53 -2.76
C TYR A 101 -0.89 13.89 -1.44
N SER A 102 -1.92 13.15 -1.02
CA SER A 102 -2.71 13.52 0.15
C SER A 102 -2.32 12.75 1.40
N ILE A 103 -1.83 11.51 1.26
CA ILE A 103 -1.70 10.57 2.38
C ILE A 103 -0.27 10.43 2.90
N ARG A 104 0.69 10.49 1.98
CA ARG A 104 2.12 10.24 2.26
C ARG A 104 2.67 10.98 3.47
N SER A 105 2.25 12.23 3.71
CA SER A 105 2.78 13.04 4.81
C SER A 105 2.42 12.51 6.21
N TYR A 106 1.31 11.79 6.35
CA TYR A 106 0.86 11.23 7.63
C TYR A 106 0.94 9.71 7.70
N HIS A 107 1.10 9.02 6.56
CA HIS A 107 1.31 7.57 6.49
C HIS A 107 2.44 7.23 5.50
N PRO A 108 3.71 7.53 5.83
CA PRO A 108 4.85 7.48 4.91
C PRO A 108 5.40 6.05 4.70
N ILE A 109 4.54 5.10 4.37
CA ILE A 109 4.92 3.68 4.19
C ILE A 109 5.72 3.44 2.91
N LEU A 110 5.42 4.17 1.84
CA LEU A 110 6.10 4.02 0.55
C LEU A 110 7.15 5.10 0.34
N HIS A 111 8.35 4.68 -0.07
CA HIS A 111 9.31 5.58 -0.68
C HIS A 111 8.93 5.84 -2.14
N ILE A 112 8.09 6.84 -2.35
CA ILE A 112 7.50 7.18 -3.65
C ILE A 112 8.52 7.26 -4.81
N PRO A 113 9.72 7.86 -4.68
CA PRO A 113 10.67 7.92 -5.79
C PRO A 113 11.11 6.54 -6.30
N THR A 114 11.20 5.55 -5.42
CA THR A 114 11.63 4.19 -5.79
C THR A 114 10.46 3.21 -5.92
N PHE A 115 9.23 3.68 -5.81
CA PHE A 115 8.05 2.84 -5.90
C PHE A 115 7.79 2.43 -7.35
N SER A 116 7.73 1.11 -7.57
CA SER A 116 7.30 0.50 -8.83
C SER A 116 6.10 -0.40 -8.58
N TYR A 117 4.99 -0.10 -9.26
CA TYR A 117 3.81 -0.97 -9.23
C TYR A 117 4.09 -2.36 -9.82
N GLU A 118 5.15 -2.53 -10.61
CA GLU A 118 5.55 -3.84 -11.18
C GLU A 118 6.25 -4.73 -10.16
N GLN A 119 7.01 -4.15 -9.23
CA GLN A 119 7.88 -4.90 -8.33
C GLN A 119 7.31 -5.07 -6.92
N VAL A 120 6.46 -4.14 -6.49
CA VAL A 120 5.84 -4.20 -5.15
C VAL A 120 5.00 -5.46 -4.98
N SER A 121 4.98 -6.04 -3.79
CA SER A 121 4.07 -7.15 -3.50
C SER A 121 2.60 -6.74 -3.68
N LEU A 122 1.83 -7.67 -4.22
CA LEU A 122 0.41 -7.46 -4.50
C LEU A 122 -0.41 -7.08 -3.25
N PRO A 123 -0.15 -7.63 -2.04
CA PRO A 123 -0.82 -7.20 -0.81
C PRO A 123 -0.56 -5.74 -0.43
N LEU A 124 0.68 -5.25 -0.58
CA LEU A 124 0.99 -3.85 -0.30
C LEU A 124 0.34 -2.94 -1.34
N PHE A 125 0.41 -3.31 -2.62
CA PHE A 125 -0.26 -2.56 -3.68
C PHE A 125 -1.76 -2.41 -3.40
N LEU A 126 -2.46 -3.52 -3.10
CA LEU A 126 -3.87 -3.51 -2.72
C LEU A 126 -4.16 -2.58 -1.54
N ALA A 127 -3.39 -2.68 -0.47
CA ALA A 127 -3.62 -1.90 0.74
C ALA A 127 -3.48 -0.39 0.47
N ILE A 128 -2.51 0.01 -0.34
CA ILE A 128 -2.27 1.40 -0.73
C ILE A 128 -3.40 1.93 -1.61
N ILE A 129 -3.86 1.13 -2.58
CA ILE A 129 -5.00 1.47 -3.43
C ILE A 129 -6.27 1.68 -2.60
N LEU A 130 -6.56 0.77 -1.67
CA LEU A 130 -7.72 0.88 -0.77
C LEU A 130 -7.60 2.05 0.20
N LEU A 131 -6.39 2.38 0.66
CA LEU A 131 -6.14 3.56 1.46
C LEU A 131 -6.40 4.83 0.64
N GLY A 132 -5.93 4.88 -0.60
CA GLY A 132 -6.25 5.94 -1.55
C GLY A 132 -7.76 6.12 -1.70
N ALA A 133 -8.49 5.04 -1.98
CA ALA A 133 -9.94 5.06 -2.12
C ALA A 133 -10.69 5.51 -0.84
N LEU A 134 -10.18 5.17 0.35
CA LEU A 134 -10.76 5.62 1.61
C LEU A 134 -10.76 7.15 1.73
N TYR A 135 -9.69 7.80 1.30
CA TYR A 135 -9.47 9.24 1.39
C TYR A 135 -9.84 10.02 0.12
N SER A 136 -10.24 9.34 -0.95
CA SER A 136 -10.85 9.97 -2.11
C SER A 136 -12.19 10.64 -1.75
N PRO A 137 -12.59 11.70 -2.47
CA PRO A 137 -13.97 12.19 -2.47
C PRO A 137 -14.97 11.04 -2.69
N PRO A 138 -16.22 11.15 -2.20
CA PRO A 138 -17.21 10.09 -2.27
C PRO A 138 -17.75 9.92 -3.71
N MET A 139 -16.93 9.34 -4.57
CA MET A 139 -17.25 8.91 -5.94
C MET A 139 -17.64 7.43 -5.92
N ASP A 140 -18.45 6.99 -6.88
CA ASP A 140 -19.01 5.63 -6.89
C ASP A 140 -17.93 4.54 -6.79
N HIS A 141 -16.82 4.67 -7.51
CA HIS A 141 -15.70 3.73 -7.46
C HIS A 141 -14.98 3.76 -6.10
N ALA A 142 -14.80 4.93 -5.49
CA ALA A 142 -14.17 5.09 -4.18
C ALA A 142 -15.04 4.50 -3.06
N VAL A 143 -16.36 4.69 -3.14
CA VAL A 143 -17.33 4.11 -2.21
C VAL A 143 -17.38 2.58 -2.39
N SER A 144 -17.44 2.11 -3.64
CA SER A 144 -17.47 0.67 -3.96
C SER A 144 -16.22 -0.07 -3.50
N ALA A 145 -15.05 0.56 -3.60
CA ALA A 145 -13.79 -0.02 -3.11
C ALA A 145 -13.83 -0.42 -1.63
N ARG A 146 -14.65 0.25 -0.82
CA ARG A 146 -14.80 -0.03 0.61
C ARG A 146 -15.40 -1.41 0.89
N LEU A 147 -16.16 -1.97 -0.05
CA LEU A 147 -16.75 -3.31 0.07
C LEU A 147 -15.66 -4.39 0.13
N PHE A 148 -14.49 -4.14 -0.47
CA PHE A 148 -13.38 -5.09 -0.50
C PHE A 148 -12.47 -5.02 0.73
N PHE A 149 -12.68 -4.09 1.67
CA PHE A 149 -11.81 -3.91 2.84
C PHE A 149 -11.71 -5.17 3.70
N HIS A 150 -12.82 -5.89 3.92
CA HIS A 150 -12.79 -7.07 4.77
C HIS A 150 -12.09 -8.27 4.11
N ILE A 151 -12.39 -8.53 2.83
CA ILE A 151 -11.74 -9.61 2.08
C ILE A 151 -10.24 -9.32 1.96
N SER A 152 -9.87 -8.05 1.77
CA SER A 152 -8.46 -7.62 1.72
C SER A 152 -7.74 -7.81 3.05
N GLU A 153 -8.40 -7.54 4.18
CA GLU A 153 -7.89 -7.85 5.53
C GLU A 153 -7.60 -9.36 5.65
N GLU A 154 -8.51 -10.22 5.19
CA GLU A 154 -8.28 -11.67 5.21
C GLU A 154 -7.17 -12.10 4.27
N TYR A 155 -7.11 -11.57 3.05
CA TYR A 155 -6.05 -11.86 2.08
C TYR A 155 -4.67 -11.55 2.66
N ILE A 156 -4.49 -10.35 3.22
CA ILE A 156 -3.20 -9.90 3.78
C ILE A 156 -2.80 -10.76 5.00
N PHE A 157 -3.70 -10.97 5.96
CA PHE A 157 -3.38 -11.73 7.17
C PHE A 157 -3.25 -13.24 6.92
N ASN A 158 -3.84 -13.77 5.85
CA ASN A 158 -3.66 -15.16 5.43
C ASN A 158 -2.48 -15.36 4.47
N HIS A 159 -1.79 -14.30 4.05
CA HIS A 159 -0.64 -14.40 3.16
C HIS A 159 0.41 -15.38 3.73
N PRO A 160 0.97 -16.30 2.92
CA PRO A 160 1.92 -17.31 3.40
C PRO A 160 3.08 -16.72 4.20
N THR A 161 3.67 -15.63 3.71
CA THR A 161 4.77 -14.91 4.36
C THR A 161 4.37 -14.39 5.75
N PHE A 162 3.17 -13.83 5.90
CA PHE A 162 2.67 -13.37 7.21
C PHE A 162 2.45 -14.56 8.17
N ARG A 163 1.88 -15.66 7.67
CA ARG A 163 1.64 -16.86 8.47
C ARG A 163 2.94 -17.55 8.90
N GLN A 164 3.94 -17.61 8.03
CA GLN A 164 5.26 -18.17 8.33
C GLN A 164 5.97 -17.41 9.45
N LEU A 165 5.87 -16.07 9.49
CA LEU A 165 6.41 -15.28 10.60
C LEU A 165 5.85 -15.73 11.95
N LEU A 166 4.54 -15.99 12.00
CA LEU A 166 3.87 -16.40 13.23
C LEU A 166 4.19 -17.84 13.66
N LEU A 167 4.57 -18.70 12.71
CA LEU A 167 4.99 -20.07 12.99
C LEU A 167 6.43 -20.16 13.54
N GLY A 168 7.18 -19.05 13.55
CA GLY A 168 8.51 -18.97 14.15
C GLY A 168 9.60 -19.74 13.41
N SER A 169 9.37 -20.12 12.15
CA SER A 169 10.35 -20.83 11.33
C SER A 169 11.45 -19.86 10.85
N ASN A 170 12.70 -20.07 11.29
CA ASN A 170 13.91 -19.46 10.75
C ASN A 170 13.79 -17.98 10.39
N THR A 171 13.41 -17.13 11.36
CA THR A 171 13.40 -15.69 11.17
C THR A 171 14.80 -15.24 10.74
N PRO A 172 14.99 -14.73 9.50
CA PRO A 172 16.30 -14.34 9.04
C PRO A 172 16.85 -13.23 9.94
N LYS A 173 18.18 -13.13 10.06
CA LYS A 173 18.83 -12.09 10.89
C LYS A 173 18.47 -10.67 10.41
N GLU A 174 18.12 -10.53 9.14
CA GLU A 174 17.70 -9.28 8.50
C GLU A 174 16.36 -9.49 7.79
N PRO A 175 15.43 -8.54 7.89
CA PRO A 175 14.12 -8.65 7.25
C PRO A 175 14.28 -8.59 5.73
N ILE A 176 13.57 -9.49 5.02
CA ILE A 176 13.51 -9.50 3.56
C ILE A 176 12.47 -8.48 3.09
N ILE A 177 12.69 -7.82 1.95
CA ILE A 177 11.78 -6.80 1.37
C ILE A 177 10.33 -7.29 1.37
N GLU A 178 10.08 -8.49 0.86
CA GLU A 178 8.72 -9.04 0.81
C GLU A 178 8.07 -9.09 2.20
N THR A 179 8.81 -9.51 3.23
CA THR A 179 8.29 -9.53 4.62
C THR A 179 7.91 -8.13 5.08
N ILE A 180 8.71 -7.13 4.76
CA ILE A 180 8.46 -5.73 5.12
C ILE A 180 7.20 -5.24 4.41
N GLU A 181 7.08 -5.47 3.11
CA GLU A 181 5.94 -5.03 2.33
C GLU A 181 4.62 -5.68 2.82
N ILE A 182 4.66 -6.96 3.19
CA ILE A 182 3.50 -7.65 3.79
C ILE A 182 3.13 -7.05 5.15
N LEU A 183 4.11 -6.69 5.99
CA LEU A 183 3.85 -6.01 7.26
C LEU A 183 3.31 -4.59 7.05
N GLN A 184 3.82 -3.87 6.05
CA GLN A 184 3.32 -2.55 5.66
C GLN A 184 1.89 -2.63 5.12
N ALA A 185 1.55 -3.68 4.36
CA ALA A 185 0.19 -3.96 3.91
C ALA A 185 -0.73 -4.22 5.11
N ALA A 186 -0.27 -5.06 6.07
CA ALA A 186 -1.01 -5.38 7.28
C ALA A 186 -1.26 -4.13 8.14
N LEU A 187 -0.24 -3.29 8.33
CA LEU A 187 -0.39 -2.01 9.04
C LEU A 187 -1.41 -1.09 8.34
N THR A 188 -1.32 -0.99 7.03
CA THR A 188 -2.22 -0.14 6.23
C THR A 188 -3.68 -0.60 6.33
N ILE A 189 -3.95 -1.89 6.17
CA ILE A 189 -5.33 -2.39 6.26
C ILE A 189 -5.90 -2.24 7.68
N LEU A 190 -5.06 -2.32 8.72
CA LEU A 190 -5.47 -2.02 10.10
C LEU A 190 -5.87 -0.55 10.26
N VAL A 191 -5.15 0.38 9.65
CA VAL A 191 -5.50 1.81 9.63
C VAL A 191 -6.84 2.02 8.93
N ILE A 192 -7.03 1.42 7.75
CA ILE A 192 -8.30 1.48 7.00
C ILE A 192 -9.46 0.97 7.86
N GLN A 193 -9.35 -0.24 8.39
CA GLN A 193 -10.42 -0.89 9.17
C GLN A 193 -10.71 -0.17 10.50
N SER A 194 -9.69 0.43 11.12
CA SER A 194 -9.85 1.25 12.33
C SER A 194 -10.58 2.57 12.07
N SER A 195 -10.52 3.06 10.84
CA SER A 195 -11.19 4.30 10.41
C SER A 195 -12.70 4.09 10.19
N ILE A 196 -13.15 2.85 9.98
CA ILE A 196 -14.57 2.52 9.80
C ILE A 196 -15.31 2.63 11.14
N ASN A 197 -16.49 3.26 11.13
CA ASN A 197 -17.34 3.36 12.30
C ASN A 197 -18.24 2.11 12.49
N ASN A 198 -17.63 0.93 12.57
CA ASN A 198 -18.32 -0.32 12.86
C ASN A 198 -17.76 -0.95 14.14
N GLN A 199 -18.62 -1.18 15.14
CA GLN A 199 -18.21 -1.70 16.45
C GLN A 199 -17.64 -3.12 16.38
N SER A 200 -18.22 -3.99 15.54
CA SER A 200 -17.76 -5.36 15.37
C SER A 200 -16.37 -5.41 14.74
N THR A 201 -16.14 -4.63 13.68
CA THR A 201 -14.82 -4.44 13.05
C THR A 201 -13.81 -3.93 14.06
N ARG A 202 -14.11 -2.84 14.79
CA ARG A 202 -13.19 -2.28 15.81
C ARG A 202 -12.85 -3.28 16.90
N ARG A 203 -13.80 -4.12 17.32
CA ARG A 203 -13.54 -5.19 18.29
C ARG A 203 -12.61 -6.24 17.70
N ARG A 204 -12.88 -6.74 16.49
CA ARG A 204 -12.03 -7.73 15.79
C ARG A 204 -10.60 -7.21 15.60
N ILE A 205 -10.46 -5.98 15.14
CA ILE A 205 -9.15 -5.34 14.97
C ILE A 205 -8.39 -5.29 16.30
N ARG A 206 -9.02 -4.84 17.39
CA ARG A 206 -8.35 -4.72 18.69
C ARG A 206 -8.01 -6.05 19.34
N VAL A 207 -8.88 -7.05 19.24
CA VAL A 207 -8.77 -8.31 19.98
C VAL A 207 -7.99 -9.38 19.21
N GLU A 208 -8.10 -9.40 17.88
CA GLU A 208 -7.53 -10.46 17.05
C GLU A 208 -6.39 -9.94 16.18
N LYS A 209 -6.65 -8.93 15.35
CA LYS A 209 -5.72 -8.55 14.28
C LYS A 209 -4.52 -7.74 14.78
N ASN A 210 -4.72 -6.80 15.71
CA ASN A 210 -3.63 -6.02 16.31
C ASN A 210 -2.62 -6.90 17.09
N PRO A 211 -3.04 -7.83 17.96
CA PRO A 211 -2.11 -8.76 18.61
C PRO A 211 -1.33 -9.62 17.62
N LEU A 212 -1.98 -10.13 16.57
CA LEU A 212 -1.32 -10.91 15.51
C LEU A 212 -0.28 -10.09 14.76
N PHE A 213 -0.62 -8.87 14.35
CA PHE A 213 0.32 -7.95 13.72
C PHE A 213 1.52 -7.64 14.61
N ASN A 214 1.27 -7.28 15.88
CA ASN A 214 2.34 -6.99 16.83
C ASN A 214 3.26 -8.19 17.05
N ALA A 215 2.72 -9.42 17.08
CA ALA A 215 3.52 -10.63 17.15
C ALA A 215 4.38 -10.81 15.89
N ALA A 216 3.79 -10.66 14.70
CA ALA A 216 4.52 -10.76 13.43
C ALA A 216 5.66 -9.74 13.33
N VAL A 217 5.44 -8.47 13.72
CA VAL A 217 6.48 -7.42 13.73
C VAL A 217 7.61 -7.73 14.72
N ARG A 218 7.29 -8.29 15.89
CA ARG A 218 8.31 -8.70 16.88
C ARG A 218 9.16 -9.86 16.36
N LEU A 219 8.55 -10.76 15.59
CA LEU A 219 9.22 -11.94 15.03
C LEU A 219 9.96 -11.63 13.73
N SER A 220 9.62 -10.57 13.00
CA SER A 220 10.25 -10.23 11.71
C SER A 220 11.65 -9.66 11.81
N GLY A 221 12.09 -9.25 13.02
CA GLY A 221 13.41 -8.64 13.22
C GLY A 221 13.49 -7.15 12.81
N VAL A 222 12.41 -6.58 12.25
CA VAL A 222 12.34 -5.17 11.83
C VAL A 222 12.64 -4.21 12.99
N LEU A 223 12.17 -4.51 14.20
CA LEU A 223 12.43 -3.69 15.40
C LEU A 223 13.91 -3.65 15.83
N ARG A 224 14.77 -4.50 15.26
CA ARG A 224 16.21 -4.52 15.51
C ARG A 224 16.99 -3.70 14.49
N MET A 225 16.33 -3.21 13.45
CA MET A 225 16.94 -2.38 12.42
C MET A 225 17.28 -1.00 12.99
N LYS A 226 18.47 -0.53 12.67
CA LYS A 226 18.99 0.79 13.03
C LYS A 226 19.70 1.35 11.82
N HIS A 227 19.71 2.68 11.66
CA HIS A 227 20.61 3.34 10.72
C HIS A 227 22.04 2.92 11.05
N ARG A 228 22.66 2.11 10.18
CA ARG A 228 24.01 1.56 10.40
C ARG A 228 25.09 2.56 9.99
N ILE A 229 24.75 3.55 9.17
CA ILE A 229 25.69 4.42 8.45
C ILE A 229 25.12 5.85 8.44
N SER A 230 25.97 6.85 8.68
CA SER A 230 25.60 8.27 8.56
C SER A 230 25.36 8.62 7.09
N MET A 231 24.41 9.51 6.80
CA MET A 231 24.08 9.94 5.42
C MET A 231 25.32 10.36 4.61
N THR A 232 26.34 10.88 5.30
CA THR A 232 27.61 11.35 4.75
C THR A 232 28.49 10.27 4.14
N ASP A 233 28.26 9.00 4.47
CA ASP A 233 29.18 7.91 4.14
C ASP A 233 28.66 7.04 2.98
N TYR A 234 27.45 7.31 2.48
CA TYR A 234 26.90 6.61 1.32
C TYR A 234 27.46 7.19 0.02
N THR A 235 28.02 6.33 -0.83
CA THR A 235 28.36 6.71 -2.20
C THR A 235 27.15 6.50 -3.12
N ALA A 236 27.17 7.10 -4.32
CA ALA A 236 26.11 6.89 -5.32
C ALA A 236 25.88 5.41 -5.67
N LYS A 237 26.89 4.54 -5.47
CA LYS A 237 26.79 3.09 -5.68
C LYS A 237 26.04 2.35 -4.57
N ASP A 238 25.94 2.95 -3.38
CA ASP A 238 25.30 2.38 -2.19
C ASP A 238 23.84 2.83 -2.02
N TRP A 239 23.31 3.63 -2.96
CA TRP A 239 21.97 4.23 -2.85
C TRP A 239 20.85 3.19 -2.73
N ALA A 240 20.92 2.09 -3.49
CA ALA A 240 19.94 1.02 -3.40
C ALA A 240 19.94 0.33 -2.03
N LEU A 241 21.13 0.18 -1.42
CA LEU A 241 21.27 -0.36 -0.07
C LEU A 241 20.71 0.60 0.97
N PHE A 242 20.97 1.91 0.81
CA PHE A 242 20.37 2.93 1.67
C PHE A 242 18.83 2.88 1.62
N VAL A 243 18.24 2.87 0.42
CA VAL A 243 16.78 2.79 0.23
C VAL A 243 16.22 1.54 0.89
N HIS A 244 16.86 0.39 0.71
CA HIS A 244 16.47 -0.86 1.37
C HIS A 244 16.45 -0.71 2.90
N HIS A 245 17.54 -0.18 3.48
CA HIS A 245 17.64 0.04 4.92
C HIS A 245 16.58 1.02 5.42
N GLU A 246 16.33 2.09 4.68
CA GLU A 246 15.35 3.11 5.04
C GLU A 246 13.92 2.57 4.97
N SER A 247 13.59 1.75 3.96
CA SER A 247 12.31 1.03 3.88
C SER A 247 12.09 0.04 5.02
N CYS A 248 13.17 -0.50 5.61
CA CYS A 248 13.05 -1.35 6.81
C CYS A 248 12.75 -0.53 8.08
N ILE A 249 13.09 0.76 8.10
CA ILE A 249 13.00 1.61 9.29
C ILE A 249 11.68 2.39 9.32
N ARG A 250 11.14 2.74 8.15
CA ARG A 250 9.85 3.42 7.97
C ARG A 250 8.66 2.45 8.09
#